data_AF-A0A7X7Q7R3-F1
#
_entry.id   AF-A0A7X7Q7R3-F1
#
_cell.length_a   1.000
_cell.length_b   1.000
_cell.length_c   1.000
_cell.angle_alpha   90.00
_cell.angle_beta   90.00
_cell.angle_gamma   90.00
#
_symmetry.space_group_name_H-M   'P 1'
#
loop_
_entity.id
_entity.type
_entity.pdbx_description
1 polymer ?
#
loop_
_entity_poly.entity_id
_entity_poly.type
_entity_poly.pdbx_seq_one_letter_code
_entity_poly.pdbx_strand_id
1 'polypeptide(L)'
;SLEATECNAACDYAPVITVNWEFFDNMNPSKLDELLEKLTADEEVVSTRGATITSWREAERVLAGFPDGRADEGPAAGHASLRGLEIAKDRGWTAPDPNNLPAPARKEGDQ
;
A
#
# COMPACT_ATOMS: atom_id res chain seq x y z
N SER A 1 -17.04 10.04 -6.73
CA SER A 1 -17.59 8.69 -6.57
C SER A 1 -17.16 8.17 -5.21
N LEU A 2 -17.93 7.29 -4.57
CA LEU A 2 -17.50 6.53 -3.41
C LEU A 2 -17.78 5.05 -3.70
N GLU A 3 -16.76 4.22 -3.53
CA GLU A 3 -16.82 2.81 -3.85
C GLU A 3 -16.25 2.00 -2.70
N ALA A 4 -16.95 0.93 -2.34
CA ALA A 4 -16.42 -0.07 -1.43
C ALA A 4 -15.56 -1.02 -2.25
N THR A 5 -14.26 -1.04 -1.94
CA THR A 5 -13.31 -1.97 -2.54
C THR A 5 -12.93 -3.02 -1.51
N GLU A 6 -12.74 -4.26 -1.99
CA GLU A 6 -12.18 -5.35 -1.18
C GLU A 6 -10.69 -5.09 -0.87
N CYS A 7 -9.99 -6.12 -0.39
CA CYS A 7 -8.58 -6.04 -0.01
C CYS A 7 -7.69 -5.40 -1.10
N ASN A 8 -7.06 -4.28 -0.78
CA ASN A 8 -6.05 -3.59 -1.59
C ASN A 8 -4.60 -3.85 -1.11
N ALA A 9 -4.36 -4.95 -0.39
CA ALA A 9 -3.04 -5.34 0.14
C ALA A 9 -2.35 -4.26 1.02
N ALA A 10 -3.15 -3.49 1.77
CA ALA A 10 -2.70 -2.40 2.65
C ALA A 10 -3.14 -2.61 4.12
N CYS A 11 -3.36 -3.87 4.51
CA CYS A 11 -3.92 -4.23 5.82
C CYS A 11 -3.00 -3.87 6.99
N ASP A 12 -1.69 -3.76 6.75
CA ASP A 12 -0.67 -3.34 7.71
C ASP A 12 -0.80 -1.86 8.14
N TYR A 13 -1.57 -1.07 7.38
CA TYR A 13 -1.87 0.34 7.63
C TYR A 13 -3.36 0.62 7.88
N ALA A 14 -4.16 -0.43 8.11
CA ALA A 14 -5.60 -0.28 8.30
C ALA A 14 -5.94 0.64 9.50
N PRO A 15 -7.04 1.44 9.42
CA PRO A 15 -7.94 1.59 8.28
C PRO A 15 -7.30 2.36 7.11
N VAL A 16 -7.62 1.97 5.88
CA VAL A 16 -7.04 2.53 4.65
C VAL A 16 -8.15 2.88 3.65
N ILE A 17 -7.97 3.99 2.94
CA ILE A 17 -8.78 4.33 1.75
C ILE A 17 -7.85 4.64 0.58
N THR A 18 -8.40 4.75 -0.63
CA THR A 18 -7.66 5.23 -1.80
C THR A 18 -8.36 6.39 -2.48
N VAL A 19 -7.57 7.30 -3.06
CA VAL A 19 -8.04 8.34 -3.99
C VAL A 19 -7.11 8.30 -5.19
N ASN A 20 -7.66 8.20 -6.41
CA ASN A 20 -6.87 7.99 -7.64
C ASN A 20 -5.84 6.83 -7.53
N TRP A 21 -6.20 5.73 -6.86
CA TRP A 21 -5.31 4.58 -6.57
C TRP A 21 -4.14 4.86 -5.60
N GLU A 22 -4.08 6.05 -5.01
CA GLU A 22 -3.08 6.41 -4.02
C GLU A 22 -3.57 6.15 -2.60
N PHE A 23 -2.70 5.62 -1.73
CA PHE A 23 -3.05 5.18 -0.38
C PHE A 23 -3.09 6.31 0.65
N PHE A 24 -4.16 6.33 1.45
CA PHE A 24 -4.25 7.11 2.68
C PHE A 24 -4.38 6.16 3.87
N ASP A 25 -3.34 6.15 4.70
CA ASP A 25 -3.13 5.16 5.75
C ASP A 25 -3.62 5.64 7.13
N ASN A 26 -3.90 4.70 8.05
CA ASN A 26 -4.33 5.00 9.42
C ASN A 26 -5.49 6.00 9.48
N MET A 27 -6.44 5.86 8.57
CA MET A 27 -7.55 6.77 8.38
C MET A 27 -8.58 6.64 9.50
N ASN A 28 -9.25 7.76 9.76
CA ASN A 28 -10.40 7.84 10.65
C ASN A 28 -11.38 8.88 10.07
N PRO A 29 -12.61 9.00 10.60
CA PRO A 29 -13.60 9.92 10.06
C PRO A 29 -13.12 11.39 9.98
N SER A 30 -12.47 11.90 11.03
CA SER A 30 -11.94 13.28 11.05
C SER A 30 -10.91 13.52 9.94
N LYS A 31 -9.98 12.58 9.74
CA LYS A 31 -8.99 12.68 8.66
C LYS A 31 -9.63 12.61 7.28
N LEU A 32 -10.70 11.82 7.13
CA LEU A 32 -11.44 11.74 5.89
C LEU A 32 -12.14 13.07 5.59
N ASP A 33 -12.77 13.68 6.60
CA ASP A 33 -13.41 15.00 6.46
C ASP A 33 -12.38 16.05 6.01
N GLU A 34 -11.21 16.12 6.68
CA GLU A 34 -10.12 17.02 6.29
C GLU A 34 -9.61 16.77 4.86
N LEU A 35 -9.48 15.50 4.45
CA LEU A 35 -9.09 15.14 3.09
C LEU A 35 -10.11 15.63 2.06
N LEU A 36 -11.40 15.42 2.33
CA LEU A 36 -12.48 15.83 1.43
C LEU A 36 -12.59 17.35 1.32
N GLU A 37 -12.40 18.08 2.42
CA GLU A 37 -12.36 19.54 2.44
C GLU A 37 -11.25 20.07 1.52
N LYS A 38 -10.03 19.56 1.66
CA LYS A 38 -8.89 19.96 0.81
C LYS A 38 -9.13 19.69 -0.66
N LEU A 39 -9.58 18.47 -0.99
CA LEU A 39 -9.87 18.09 -2.38
C LEU A 39 -10.97 18.96 -2.99
N THR A 40 -11.99 19.32 -2.21
CA THR A 40 -13.10 20.17 -2.69
C THR A 40 -12.69 21.63 -2.85
N ALA A 41 -11.68 22.08 -2.10
CA ALA A 41 -11.10 23.42 -2.19
C ALA A 41 -10.02 23.55 -3.29
N ASP A 42 -9.82 22.51 -4.12
CA ASP A 42 -8.72 22.41 -5.09
C ASP A 42 -7.32 22.60 -4.45
N GLU A 43 -7.17 22.22 -3.19
CA GLU A 43 -5.86 22.23 -2.51
C GLU A 43 -5.00 21.03 -2.92
N GLU A 44 -3.69 21.23 -2.93
CA GLU A 44 -2.74 20.13 -3.17
C GLU A 44 -2.81 19.12 -2.01
N VAL A 45 -3.01 17.85 -2.37
CA VAL A 45 -3.03 16.72 -1.44
C VAL A 45 -1.99 15.71 -1.87
N VAL A 46 -1.13 15.32 -0.94
CA VAL A 46 -0.16 14.23 -1.12
C VAL A 46 -0.67 13.01 -0.37
N SER A 47 -0.61 11.84 -1.02
CA SER A 47 -0.99 10.60 -0.36
C SER A 47 0.00 10.20 0.74
N THR A 48 -0.38 9.27 1.62
CA THR A 48 0.47 8.96 2.78
C THR A 48 1.78 8.27 2.38
N ARG A 49 1.74 7.48 1.30
CA ARG A 49 2.89 6.69 0.84
C ARG A 49 2.91 6.46 -0.67
N GLY A 50 2.52 7.47 -1.43
CA GLY A 50 2.45 7.44 -2.89
C GLY A 50 2.52 8.85 -3.47
N ALA A 51 1.88 9.05 -4.60
CA ALA A 51 1.93 10.29 -5.36
C ALA A 51 1.01 11.40 -4.83
N THR A 52 1.27 12.61 -5.32
CA THR A 52 0.36 13.76 -5.24
C THR A 52 -0.93 13.46 -6.00
N ILE A 53 -2.08 13.75 -5.40
CA ILE A 53 -3.39 13.53 -6.01
C ILE A 53 -3.60 14.52 -7.16
N THR A 54 -3.91 13.99 -8.34
CA THR A 54 -4.17 14.77 -9.55
C THR A 54 -5.65 14.95 -9.83
N SER A 55 -5.98 15.75 -10.85
CA SER A 55 -7.36 15.84 -11.33
C SER A 55 -7.86 14.50 -11.88
N TRP A 56 -9.18 14.34 -11.95
CA TRP A 56 -9.81 13.17 -12.56
C TRP A 56 -9.34 12.93 -14.00
N ARG A 57 -9.22 13.99 -14.81
CA ARG A 57 -8.72 13.92 -16.19
C ARG A 57 -7.30 13.37 -16.26
N GLU A 58 -6.42 13.77 -15.35
CA GLU A 58 -5.04 13.29 -15.31
C GLU A 58 -4.97 11.84 -14.86
N ALA A 59 -5.72 11.48 -13.82
CA ALA A 59 -5.81 10.11 -13.33
C ALA A 59 -6.33 9.14 -14.41
N GLU A 60 -7.35 9.54 -15.19
CA GLU A 60 -7.84 8.75 -16.34
C GLU A 60 -6.75 8.47 -17.39
N ARG A 61 -5.85 9.43 -17.63
CA ARG A 61 -4.74 9.24 -18.58
C ARG A 61 -3.75 8.21 -18.05
N VAL A 62 -3.44 8.26 -16.76
CA VAL A 62 -2.58 7.25 -16.10
C VAL A 62 -3.21 5.86 -16.21
N LEU A 63 -4.51 5.76 -15.93
CA LEU A 63 -5.27 4.50 -16.07
C LEU A 63 -5.34 4.00 -17.52
N ALA A 64 -5.31 4.90 -18.50
CA ALA A 64 -5.21 4.56 -19.92
C ALA A 64 -3.79 4.19 -20.37
N GLY A 65 -2.81 4.17 -19.46
CA GLY A 65 -1.42 3.76 -19.72
C GLY A 65 -0.48 4.89 -20.12
N PHE A 66 -0.89 6.17 -19.96
CA PHE A 66 0.01 7.31 -20.19
C PHE A 66 0.70 7.70 -18.88
N PRO A 67 2.03 7.52 -18.75
CA PRO A 67 2.73 7.84 -17.52
C PRO A 67 2.70 9.35 -17.24
N ASP A 68 2.53 9.71 -15.96
CA ASP A 68 2.56 11.09 -15.46
C ASP A 68 3.91 11.45 -14.79
N GLY A 69 4.79 10.47 -14.60
CA GLY A 69 6.11 10.64 -13.99
C GLY A 69 6.10 10.70 -12.46
N ARG A 70 5.00 10.33 -11.80
CA ARG A 70 4.83 10.48 -10.34
C ARG A 70 5.00 9.19 -9.54
N ALA A 71 5.25 8.07 -10.22
CA ALA A 71 5.35 6.75 -9.60
C ALA A 71 6.41 6.65 -8.47
N ASP A 72 7.43 7.51 -8.51
CA ASP A 72 8.55 7.51 -7.55
C ASP A 72 8.43 8.60 -6.46
N GLU A 73 7.29 9.32 -6.36
CA GLU A 73 7.08 10.35 -5.33
C GLU A 73 6.96 9.74 -3.90
N GLY A 74 6.49 8.49 -3.81
CA GLY A 74 6.31 7.76 -2.56
C GLY A 74 7.45 6.77 -2.24
N PRO A 75 7.55 6.30 -0.98
CA PRO A 75 8.51 5.26 -0.63
C PRO A 75 8.12 3.91 -1.22
N ALA A 76 9.10 3.09 -1.59
CA ALA A 76 8.86 1.73 -2.09
C ALA A 76 8.17 0.80 -1.07
N ALA A 77 8.39 1.05 0.24
CA ALA A 77 7.72 0.36 1.33
C ALA A 77 7.74 1.22 2.59
N GLY A 78 6.68 1.17 3.38
CA GLY A 78 6.65 1.86 4.68
C GLY A 78 7.10 0.95 5.84
N HIS A 79 7.31 1.55 7.02
CA HIS A 79 7.82 0.87 8.21
C HIS A 79 7.02 -0.37 8.63
N ALA A 80 5.68 -0.34 8.57
CA ALA A 80 4.84 -1.48 8.96
C ALA A 80 5.10 -2.69 8.04
N SER A 81 5.20 -2.45 6.74
CA SER A 81 5.52 -3.48 5.74
C SER A 81 6.93 -4.06 5.92
N LEU A 82 7.87 -3.24 6.38
CA LEU A 82 9.27 -3.63 6.61
C LEU A 82 9.52 -4.26 7.97
N ARG A 83 8.52 -4.29 8.86
CA ARG A 83 8.72 -4.73 10.25
C ARG A 83 9.26 -6.16 10.36
N GLY A 84 8.79 -7.06 9.50
CA GLY A 84 9.29 -8.43 9.44
C GLY A 84 10.76 -8.51 9.02
N LEU A 85 11.18 -7.66 8.07
CA LEU A 85 12.57 -7.59 7.59
C LEU A 85 13.52 -7.08 8.69
N GLU A 86 13.10 -6.06 9.45
CA GLU A 86 13.86 -5.55 10.58
C GLU A 86 14.11 -6.65 11.63
N ILE A 87 13.04 -7.34 12.04
CA ILE A 87 13.12 -8.44 13.02
C ILE A 87 14.04 -9.56 12.52
N ALA A 88 13.96 -9.89 11.23
CA ALA A 88 14.82 -10.90 10.63
C ALA A 88 16.30 -10.50 10.70
N LYS A 89 16.63 -9.25 10.36
CA LYS A 89 18.00 -8.72 10.46
C LYS A 89 18.52 -8.74 11.89
N ASP A 90 17.72 -8.26 12.85
CA ASP A 90 18.09 -8.20 14.27
C ASP A 90 18.39 -9.59 14.84
N ARG A 91 17.72 -10.63 14.33
CA ARG A 91 17.88 -12.02 14.78
C ARG A 91 18.84 -12.84 13.91
N GLY A 92 19.45 -12.23 12.89
CA GLY A 92 20.29 -12.94 11.93
C GLY A 92 19.56 -14.05 11.16
N TRP A 93 18.25 -13.90 10.94
CA TRP A 93 17.46 -14.86 10.18
C TRP A 93 17.72 -14.73 8.69
N THR A 94 17.98 -15.86 8.05
CA THR A 94 18.09 -15.96 6.59
C THR A 94 17.16 -17.05 6.09
N ALA A 95 16.70 -16.93 4.84
CA ALA A 95 16.01 -18.02 4.19
C ALA A 95 16.95 -19.25 4.14
N PRO A 96 16.41 -20.48 4.28
CA PRO A 96 17.17 -21.70 4.01
C PRO A 96 17.67 -21.72 2.55
N ASP A 97 18.74 -22.45 2.29
CA ASP A 97 19.22 -22.67 0.92
C ASP A 97 18.11 -23.35 0.09
N PRO A 98 17.62 -22.73 -1.00
CA PRO A 98 16.56 -23.30 -1.82
C PRO A 98 16.97 -24.62 -2.49
N ASN A 99 18.27 -24.90 -2.63
CA ASN A 99 18.79 -26.17 -3.14
C ASN A 99 18.91 -27.26 -2.07
N ASN A 100 18.70 -26.91 -0.80
CA ASN A 100 18.83 -27.80 0.35
C ASN A 100 17.68 -27.60 1.34
N LEU A 101 16.45 -27.61 0.84
CA LEU A 101 15.25 -27.54 1.66
C LEU A 101 14.98 -28.88 2.34
N PRO A 102 14.57 -28.90 3.62
CA PRO A 102 14.10 -30.12 4.26
C PRO A 102 12.87 -30.64 3.50
N ALA A 103 12.75 -31.97 3.40
CA ALA A 103 11.56 -32.59 2.84
C ALA A 103 10.32 -32.10 3.61
N PRO A 104 9.20 -31.82 2.91
CA PRO A 104 7.98 -31.37 3.57
C PRO A 104 7.57 -32.40 4.62
N ALA A 105 7.17 -31.93 5.81
CA ALA A 105 6.70 -32.81 6.87
C ALA A 105 5.51 -33.63 6.35
N ARG A 106 5.57 -34.96 6.51
CA ARG A 106 4.45 -35.85 6.15
C ARG A 106 3.27 -35.48 7.04
N LYS A 107 2.11 -35.19 6.44
CA LYS A 107 0.91 -34.86 7.20
C LYS A 107 0.48 -36.09 8.01
N GLU A 108 0.17 -35.87 9.28
CA GLU A 108 -0.42 -36.90 10.15
C GLU A 108 -1.83 -37.20 9.61
N GLY A 109 -2.00 -38.33 8.93
CA GLY A 109 -3.28 -38.72 8.29
C GLY A 109 -3.16 -39.43 6.95
N ASP A 110 -1.99 -39.44 6.30
CA ASP A 110 -1.73 -40.30 5.12
C ASP A 110 -1.32 -41.71 5.58
N GLN A 111 -2.28 -42.49 6.09
CA GLN A 111 -2.21 -43.95 6.21
C GLN A 111 -3.47 -44.58 5.62
#